data_AF-K1VIV2-F1
#
_entry.id   AF-K1VIV2-F1
#
_cell.length_a   1.000
_cell.length_b   1.000
_cell.length_c   1.000
_cell.angle_alpha   90.00
_cell.angle_beta   90.00
_cell.angle_gamma   90.00
#
_symmetry.space_group_name_H-M   'P 1'
#
loop_
_entity.id
_entity.type
_entity.pdbx_description
1 polymer ?
#
loop_
_entity_poly.entity_id
_entity_poly.type
_entity_poly.pdbx_seq_one_letter_code
_entity_poly.pdbx_strand_id
1 'polypeptide(L)'
;MSVATVNPYANHSQLTPLESEVLWEYAKLADKLKRIAALARETSEKPNSELLVDLRELERKMKLVLTLESRFEAEAEAAEEQDDQTVGQYHQSDASLQQRWDDQWQGDESTIMR
;
A
#
# COMPACT_ATOMS: atom_id res chain seq x y z
N MET A 1 46.68 -12.24 -23.17
CA MET A 1 46.30 -11.20 -24.15
C MET A 1 44.81 -11.35 -24.40
N SER A 2 44.00 -10.30 -24.23
CA SER A 2 42.56 -10.40 -24.48
C SER A 2 42.29 -10.30 -25.99
N VAL A 3 41.25 -11.01 -26.44
CA VAL A 3 40.79 -11.00 -27.84
C VAL A 3 40.41 -9.58 -28.30
N ALA A 4 40.33 -8.59 -27.40
CA ALA A 4 40.06 -7.20 -27.74
C ALA A 4 41.27 -6.45 -28.35
N THR A 5 42.50 -6.92 -28.16
CA THR A 5 43.72 -6.12 -28.43
C THR A 5 44.50 -6.51 -29.68
N VAL A 6 44.50 -7.80 -30.05
CA VAL A 6 45.18 -8.32 -31.25
C VAL A 6 44.33 -9.44 -31.83
N ASN A 7 44.14 -9.46 -33.16
CA ASN A 7 43.44 -10.55 -33.83
C ASN A 7 44.30 -11.83 -33.83
N PRO A 8 43.92 -12.89 -33.07
CA PRO A 8 44.70 -14.12 -33.00
C PRO A 8 44.62 -14.96 -34.29
N TYR A 9 43.67 -14.65 -35.18
CA TYR A 9 43.41 -15.38 -36.43
C TYR A 9 44.10 -14.76 -37.65
N ALA A 10 44.71 -13.57 -37.52
CA ALA A 10 45.23 -12.79 -38.65
C ALA A 10 46.37 -13.44 -39.44
N ASN A 11 47.10 -14.40 -38.85
CA ASN A 11 48.24 -15.09 -39.49
C ASN A 11 47.96 -16.55 -39.81
N HIS A 12 46.70 -16.99 -39.79
CA HIS A 12 46.37 -18.38 -40.02
C HIS A 12 46.41 -18.71 -41.52
N SER A 13 47.29 -19.62 -41.92
CA SER A 13 47.54 -19.97 -43.34
C SER A 13 46.36 -20.62 -44.07
N GLN A 14 45.34 -21.06 -43.33
CA GLN A 14 44.14 -21.70 -43.88
C GLN A 14 42.91 -20.78 -43.93
N LEU A 15 43.03 -19.53 -43.43
CA LEU A 15 41.93 -18.57 -43.40
C LEU A 15 42.22 -17.43 -44.36
N THR A 16 41.20 -17.02 -45.10
CA THR A 16 41.27 -15.77 -45.85
C THR A 16 41.29 -14.58 -44.88
N PRO A 17 41.85 -13.42 -45.28
CA PRO A 17 41.89 -12.24 -44.43
C PRO A 17 40.52 -11.84 -43.88
N LEU A 18 39.47 -11.93 -44.71
CA LEU A 18 38.10 -11.62 -44.32
C LEU A 18 37.54 -12.60 -43.28
N GLU A 19 37.77 -13.91 -43.43
CA GLU A 19 37.31 -14.91 -42.46
C GLU A 19 37.98 -14.71 -41.09
N SER A 20 39.27 -14.35 -41.08
CA SER A 20 39.99 -14.07 -39.85
C SER A 20 39.46 -12.84 -39.09
N GLU A 21 38.99 -11.83 -39.83
CA GLU A 21 38.40 -10.61 -39.26
C GLU A 21 36.99 -10.86 -38.73
N VAL A 22 36.17 -11.60 -39.50
CA VAL A 22 34.81 -11.98 -39.09
C VAL A 22 34.83 -12.83 -37.83
N LEU A 23 35.72 -13.84 -37.74
CA LEU A 23 35.87 -14.67 -36.54
C LEU A 23 36.30 -13.85 -35.33
N TRP A 24 37.15 -12.85 -35.54
CA TRP A 24 37.59 -11.95 -34.47
C TRP A 24 36.45 -11.08 -33.95
N GLU A 25 35.63 -10.52 -34.84
CA GLU A 25 34.46 -9.75 -34.46
C GLU A 25 33.40 -10.62 -33.76
N TYR A 26 33.19 -11.86 -34.20
CA TYR A 26 32.34 -12.81 -33.47
C TYR A 26 32.87 -13.14 -32.08
N ALA A 27 34.19 -13.29 -31.93
CA ALA A 27 34.79 -13.52 -30.62
C ALA A 27 34.60 -12.33 -29.67
N LYS A 28 34.75 -11.09 -30.17
CA LYS A 28 34.43 -9.88 -29.41
C LYS A 28 32.95 -9.78 -29.06
N LEU A 29 32.06 -10.14 -29.99
CA LEU A 29 30.62 -10.14 -29.77
C LEU A 29 30.23 -11.16 -28.70
N ALA A 30 30.78 -12.37 -28.77
CA ALA A 30 30.55 -13.42 -27.80
C ALA A 30 31.00 -13.00 -26.39
N ASP A 31 32.12 -12.29 -26.27
CA ASP A 31 32.60 -11.77 -24.99
C ASP A 31 31.69 -10.67 -24.42
N LYS A 32 31.21 -9.77 -25.29
CA LYS A 32 30.18 -8.77 -24.93
C LYS A 32 28.87 -9.44 -24.49
N LEU A 33 28.41 -10.45 -25.20
CA LEU A 33 27.21 -11.22 -24.87
C LEU A 33 27.35 -11.92 -23.52
N LYS A 34 28.50 -12.53 -23.21
CA LYS A 34 28.77 -13.13 -21.90
C LYS A 34 28.70 -12.07 -20.79
N ARG A 35 29.25 -10.88 -21.02
CA ARG A 35 29.20 -9.78 -20.05
C ARG A 35 27.76 -9.29 -19.83
N ILE A 36 26.98 -9.15 -20.90
CA ILE A 36 25.56 -8.77 -20.81
C ILE A 36 24.78 -9.85 -20.05
N ALA A 37 24.98 -11.13 -20.37
CA ALA A 37 24.33 -12.23 -19.67
C ALA A 37 24.69 -12.27 -18.18
N ALA A 38 25.96 -12.02 -17.82
CA ALA A 38 26.41 -11.92 -16.44
C ALA A 38 25.75 -10.74 -15.70
N LEU A 39 25.70 -9.56 -16.32
CA LEU A 39 25.03 -8.37 -15.75
C LEU A 39 23.52 -8.56 -15.62
N ALA A 40 22.87 -9.13 -16.63
CA ALA A 40 21.45 -9.46 -16.59
C ALA A 40 21.15 -10.46 -15.47
N ARG A 41 22.01 -11.47 -15.29
CA ARG A 41 21.91 -12.43 -14.20
C ARG A 41 22.11 -11.77 -12.84
N GLU A 42 23.11 -10.92 -12.67
CA GLU A 42 23.32 -10.16 -11.42
C GLU A 42 22.11 -9.26 -11.09
N THR A 43 21.56 -8.59 -12.10
CA THR A 43 20.40 -7.70 -11.94
C THR A 43 19.12 -8.48 -11.63
N SER A 44 18.98 -9.67 -12.23
CA SER A 44 17.85 -10.58 -12.01
C SER A 44 17.93 -11.30 -10.66
N GLU A 45 19.14 -11.64 -10.19
CA GLU A 45 19.37 -12.34 -8.91
C GLU A 45 19.38 -11.39 -7.71
N LYS A 46 19.66 -10.09 -7.91
CA LYS A 46 19.49 -9.02 -6.91
C LYS A 46 18.34 -8.07 -7.29
N PRO A 47 17.08 -8.54 -7.45
CA PRO A 47 15.98 -7.61 -7.63
C PRO A 47 15.78 -6.89 -6.30
N ASN A 48 16.30 -5.66 -6.22
CA ASN A 48 16.27 -4.71 -5.12
C ASN A 48 15.50 -5.20 -3.88
N SER A 49 16.14 -6.05 -3.07
CA SER A 49 15.63 -6.44 -1.76
C SER A 49 15.36 -5.19 -0.91
N GLU A 50 16.19 -4.16 -1.10
CA GLU A 50 16.01 -2.82 -0.56
C GLU A 50 14.67 -2.19 -1.00
N LEU A 51 14.33 -2.20 -2.30
CA LEU A 51 13.02 -1.71 -2.76
C LEU A 51 11.86 -2.50 -2.16
N LEU A 52 11.99 -3.82 -2.01
CA LEU A 52 10.94 -4.63 -1.38
C LEU A 52 10.78 -4.31 0.11
N VAL A 53 11.87 -4.02 0.82
CA VAL A 53 11.83 -3.56 2.23
C VAL A 53 11.17 -2.19 2.31
N ASP A 54 11.56 -1.26 1.45
CA ASP A 54 11.00 0.09 1.40
C ASP A 54 9.50 0.07 1.09
N LEU A 55 9.07 -0.72 0.11
CA LEU A 55 7.66 -0.91 -0.22
C LEU A 55 6.88 -1.51 0.95
N ARG A 56 7.48 -2.45 1.70
CA ARG A 56 6.84 -3.06 2.87
C ARG A 56 6.75 -2.11 4.06
N GLU A 57 7.72 -1.21 4.24
CA GLU A 57 7.60 -0.12 5.20
C GLU A 57 6.49 0.84 4.81
N LEU A 58 6.42 1.21 3.53
CA LEU A 58 5.42 2.13 3.03
C LEU A 58 4.00 1.54 3.17
N GLU A 59 3.84 0.25 2.86
CA GLU A 59 2.60 -0.50 3.10
C GLU A 59 2.19 -0.47 4.58
N ARG A 60 3.11 -0.71 5.51
CA ARG A 60 2.81 -0.68 6.95
C ARG A 60 2.39 0.71 7.42
N LYS A 61 3.10 1.75 6.97
CA LYS A 61 2.78 3.15 7.31
C LYS A 61 1.40 3.54 6.75
N MET A 62 1.14 3.21 5.48
CA MET A 62 -0.14 3.53 4.83
C MET A 62 -1.31 2.75 5.44
N LYS A 63 -1.15 1.45 5.72
CA LYS A 63 -2.18 0.64 6.40
C LYS A 63 -2.49 1.19 7.78
N LEU A 64 -1.48 1.62 8.54
CA LEU A 64 -1.68 2.23 9.84
C LEU A 64 -2.49 3.52 9.72
N VAL A 65 -2.12 4.41 8.79
CA VAL A 65 -2.86 5.66 8.54
C VAL A 65 -4.31 5.37 8.19
N LEU A 66 -4.57 4.46 7.25
CA LEU A 66 -5.93 4.10 6.83
C LEU A 66 -6.75 3.49 7.98
N THR A 67 -6.13 2.66 8.82
CA THR A 67 -6.80 2.05 9.97
C THR A 67 -7.14 3.10 11.02
N LEU A 68 -6.21 4.02 11.31
CA LEU A 68 -6.44 5.10 12.26
C LEU A 68 -7.54 6.06 11.79
N GLU A 69 -7.55 6.40 10.50
CA GLU A 69 -8.60 7.20 9.87
C GLU A 69 -9.97 6.51 10.00
N SER A 70 -10.08 5.24 9.60
CA SER A 70 -11.33 4.49 9.73
C SER A 70 -11.82 4.36 11.18
N ARG A 71 -10.89 4.25 12.14
CA ARG A 71 -11.23 4.19 13.56
C ARG A 71 -11.70 5.53 14.08
N PHE A 72 -11.07 6.62 13.64
CA PHE A 72 -11.45 7.98 14.02
C PHE A 72 -12.85 8.32 13.50
N GLU A 73 -13.16 7.96 12.25
CA GLU A 73 -14.49 8.14 11.67
C GLU A 73 -15.55 7.34 12.44
N ALA A 74 -15.30 6.06 12.72
CA ALA A 74 -16.22 5.23 13.51
C ALA A 74 -16.43 5.76 14.95
N GLU A 75 -15.38 6.32 15.56
CA GLU A 75 -15.47 6.93 16.89
C GLU A 75 -16.27 8.24 16.87
N ALA A 76 -16.19 9.02 15.79
CA ALA A 76 -17.00 10.22 15.59
C ALA A 76 -18.49 9.90 15.42
N GLU A 77 -18.83 8.91 14.58
CA GLU A 77 -20.23 8.47 14.40
C GLU A 77 -20.83 7.93 15.70
N ALA A 78 -20.08 7.13 16.47
CA ALA A 78 -20.54 6.61 17.75
C ALA A 78 -20.76 7.72 18.80
N ALA A 79 -20.02 8.84 18.71
CA ALA A 79 -20.22 9.99 19.58
C ALA A 79 -21.49 10.78 19.20
N GLU A 80 -21.80 10.91 17.91
CA GLU A 80 -23.05 11.53 17.45
C GLU A 80 -24.28 10.70 17.85
N GLU A 81 -24.23 9.37 17.71
CA GLU A 81 -25.32 8.49 18.16
C GLU A 81 -25.56 8.56 19.68
N GLN A 82 -24.50 8.71 20.49
CA GLN A 82 -24.63 8.90 21.93
C GLN A 82 -25.25 10.25 22.28
N ASP A 83 -24.91 11.32 21.56
CA ASP A 83 -25.50 12.63 21.78
C ASP A 83 -27.00 12.63 21.42
N ASP A 84 -27.38 12.06 20.27
CA ASP A 84 -28.79 11.92 19.88
C ASP A 84 -29.61 11.03 20.84
N GLN A 85 -29.03 9.93 21.33
CA GLN A 85 -29.69 9.05 22.31
C GLN A 85 -29.85 9.74 23.68
N THR A 86 -28.84 10.47 24.14
CA THR A 86 -28.92 11.21 25.41
C THR A 86 -29.94 12.34 25.32
N VAL A 87 -29.93 13.13 24.25
CA VAL A 87 -30.93 14.18 23.98
C VAL A 87 -32.34 13.59 23.88
N GLY A 88 -32.52 12.44 23.23
CA GLY A 88 -33.79 11.72 23.17
C GLY A 88 -34.28 11.25 24.55
N GLN A 89 -33.36 10.77 25.40
CA GLN A 89 -33.68 10.36 26.77
C GLN A 89 -34.07 11.54 27.65
N TYR A 90 -33.42 12.70 27.50
CA TYR A 90 -33.81 13.93 28.19
C TYR A 90 -35.22 14.38 27.79
N HIS A 91 -35.55 14.43 26.49
CA HIS A 91 -36.89 14.83 26.02
C HIS A 91 -37.98 13.88 26.50
N GLN A 92 -37.71 12.58 26.53
CA GLN A 92 -38.69 11.57 26.98
C GLN A 92 -38.90 11.61 28.51
N SER A 93 -37.84 11.90 29.26
CA SER A 93 -37.91 12.12 30.71
C SER A 93 -38.72 13.38 31.04
N ASP A 94 -38.54 14.46 30.29
CA ASP A 94 -39.27 15.71 30.49
C ASP A 94 -40.76 15.56 30.12
N ALA A 95 -41.05 14.93 28.99
CA ALA A 95 -42.43 14.65 28.57
C ALA A 95 -43.18 13.75 29.57
N SER A 96 -42.51 12.75 30.16
CA SER A 96 -43.11 11.87 31.16
C SER A 96 -43.31 12.55 32.51
N LEU A 97 -42.45 13.51 32.89
CA LEU A 97 -42.71 14.38 34.04
C LEU A 97 -43.94 15.24 33.80
N GLN A 98 -44.04 15.88 32.64
CA GLN A 98 -45.18 16.73 32.28
C GLN A 98 -46.51 15.96 32.34
N GLN A 99 -46.57 14.74 31.77
CA GLN A 99 -47.75 13.89 31.85
C GLN A 99 -48.12 13.54 33.29
N ARG A 100 -47.13 13.24 34.15
CA ARG A 100 -47.39 12.97 35.57
C ARG A 100 -47.93 14.19 36.32
N TRP A 101 -47.47 15.39 35.98
CA TRP A 101 -48.01 16.63 36.53
C TRP A 101 -49.47 16.81 36.05
N ASP A 102 -49.73 16.65 34.76
CA ASP A 102 -51.08 16.80 34.18
C ASP A 102 -52.08 15.79 34.77
N ASP A 103 -51.68 14.53 34.96
CA ASP A 103 -52.50 13.48 35.59
C ASP A 103 -52.80 13.80 37.07
N GLN A 104 -51.82 14.37 37.78
CA GLN A 104 -52.00 14.78 39.18
C GLN A 104 -53.02 15.92 39.31
N TRP A 105 -52.98 16.89 38.40
CA TRP A 105 -53.93 18.01 38.37
C TRP A 105 -55.36 17.56 37.98
N GLN A 106 -55.51 16.65 37.01
CA GLN A 106 -56.82 16.12 36.61
C GLN A 106 -57.45 15.21 37.69
N GLY A 107 -56.64 14.47 38.45
CA GLY A 107 -57.11 13.63 39.54
C GLY A 107 -57.74 14.42 40.70
N ASP A 108 -57.19 15.59 41.00
CA ASP A 108 -57.68 16.47 42.08
C ASP A 108 -59.03 17.12 41.69
N GLU A 109 -59.19 17.56 40.43
CA GLU A 109 -60.46 18.08 39.91
C GLU A 109 -61.59 17.02 39.94
N SER A 110 -61.28 15.76 39.63
CA SER A 110 -62.26 14.67 39.63
C SER A 110 -62.73 14.26 41.04
N THR A 111 -61.94 14.56 42.08
CA THR A 111 -62.25 14.25 43.48
C THR A 111 -63.15 15.33 44.12
N ILE A 112 -63.09 16.56 43.62
CA ILE A 112 -63.86 17.71 44.13
C ILE A 112 -65.28 17.78 43.55
N MET A 113 -65.55 17.10 42.42
CA MET A 113 -66.85 17.10 41.72
C MET A 113 -67.75 15.89 42.03
N ARG A 114 -67.57 15.22 43.17
CA ARG A 114 -68.38 14.05 43.57
C ARG A 114 -69.16 14.25 44.86
#